data_AF-A0A9W7Y4L3-F1
#
_entry.id   AF-A0A9W7Y4L3-F1
#
_cell.length_a   1.000
_cell.length_b   1.000
_cell.length_c   1.000
_cell.angle_alpha   90.00
_cell.angle_beta   90.00
_cell.angle_gamma   90.00
#
_symmetry.space_group_name_H-M   'P 1'
#
loop_
_entity.id
_entity.type
_entity.pdbx_description
1 polymer ?
#
loop_
_entity_poly.entity_id
_entity_poly.type
_entity_poly.pdbx_seq_one_letter_code
_entity_poly.pdbx_strand_id
1 'polypeptide(L)'
;MPLPTARATCPPDKPILVLKFGGTSVGKFVQNICGQIIPNLLKTHRVVVVCSARSTDVKAKGTTTRLVKAADAVLGEDTGCHQQIVQDILDDHLEAIQENIASAEIRESLSTSLTDVCRRLRVFLEAAEVINEVSPKSKDIIVGTGEKLACEYVAAILQDKGVDAKYVNLEKAIDRHFDPSHLDQTFYDYLSARFAAIVAASGDSVPVVTGYFGPCPGSILYSIGRGYTDLTAALIAVGVGAQELQ
;
A
#
# COMPACT_ATOMS: atom_id res chain seq x y z
N MET A 1 35.18 7.26 2.82
CA MET A 1 33.72 7.11 2.69
C MET A 1 33.12 8.49 2.60
N PRO A 2 32.28 8.80 1.60
CA PRO A 2 31.46 10.01 1.68
C PRO A 2 30.57 9.88 2.91
N LEU A 3 30.49 10.94 3.72
CA LEU A 3 29.45 11.04 4.76
C LEU A 3 28.08 10.84 4.09
N PRO A 4 27.14 10.11 4.71
CA PRO A 4 25.80 10.02 4.15
C PRO A 4 25.23 11.43 4.04
N THR A 5 24.94 11.86 2.82
CA THR A 5 24.18 13.09 2.57
C THR A 5 22.89 13.01 3.38
N ALA A 6 22.62 14.03 4.18
CA ALA A 6 21.41 14.05 5.02
C ALA A 6 20.18 13.85 4.14
N ARG A 7 19.38 12.81 4.45
CA ARG A 7 18.16 12.52 3.72
C ARG A 7 17.13 13.62 3.97
N ALA A 8 16.33 13.94 2.96
CA ALA A 8 15.23 14.89 3.11
C ALA A 8 14.13 14.28 4.00
N THR A 9 13.71 15.02 5.02
CA THR A 9 12.66 14.64 5.98
C THR A 9 11.48 15.61 5.91
N CYS A 10 10.35 15.22 6.49
CA CYS A 10 9.22 16.09 6.74
C CYS A 10 9.62 17.21 7.73
N PRO A 11 9.40 18.50 7.40
CA PRO A 11 9.70 19.61 8.29
C PRO A 11 8.66 19.74 9.42
N PRO A 12 9.04 19.74 10.71
CA PRO A 12 8.12 19.53 11.84
C PRO A 12 7.00 20.57 11.98
N ASP A 13 7.24 21.83 11.56
CA ASP A 13 6.33 22.97 11.75
C ASP A 13 5.58 23.42 10.47
N LYS A 14 5.49 22.54 9.47
CA LYS A 14 4.80 22.84 8.20
C LYS A 14 3.41 22.21 8.14
N PRO A 15 2.47 22.80 7.37
CA PRO A 15 1.18 22.18 7.12
C PRO A 15 1.33 20.79 6.52
N ILE A 16 0.42 19.89 6.89
CA ILE A 16 0.42 18.51 6.40
C ILE A 16 -0.38 18.43 5.11
N LEU A 17 0.18 17.75 4.12
CA LEU A 17 -0.45 17.40 2.86
C LEU A 17 -0.55 15.88 2.76
N VAL A 18 -1.74 15.36 2.50
CA VAL A 18 -1.92 13.94 2.18
C VAL A 18 -1.99 13.79 0.67
N LEU A 19 -1.14 12.94 0.11
CA LEU A 19 -1.08 12.65 -1.32
C LEU A 19 -1.52 11.23 -1.58
N LYS A 20 -2.59 11.04 -2.35
CA LYS A 20 -3.05 9.73 -2.76
C LYS A 20 -2.62 9.43 -4.20
N PHE A 21 -1.91 8.32 -4.37
CA PHE A 21 -1.54 7.82 -5.70
C PHE A 21 -2.33 6.56 -6.06
N GLY A 22 -3.07 6.65 -7.16
CA GLY A 22 -3.75 5.50 -7.77
C GLY A 22 -2.76 4.53 -8.44
N GLY A 23 -3.22 3.33 -8.74
CA GLY A 23 -2.35 2.26 -9.26
C GLY A 23 -1.62 2.59 -10.56
N THR A 24 -2.28 3.30 -11.49
CA THR A 24 -1.65 3.75 -12.75
C THR A 24 -0.61 4.84 -12.51
N SER A 25 -0.80 5.69 -11.49
CA SER A 25 0.18 6.69 -11.11
C SER A 25 1.45 6.04 -10.56
N VAL A 26 1.28 5.04 -9.68
CA VAL A 26 2.40 4.23 -9.15
C VAL A 26 3.07 3.40 -10.24
N GLY A 27 2.34 2.95 -11.26
CA GLY A 27 2.94 2.19 -12.37
C GLY A 27 3.73 3.04 -13.36
N LYS A 28 3.22 4.21 -13.74
CA LYS A 28 3.79 5.01 -14.85
C LYS A 28 4.66 6.17 -14.42
N PHE A 29 4.33 6.80 -13.29
CA PHE A 29 4.88 8.11 -12.92
C PHE A 29 5.70 8.07 -11.64
N VAL A 30 6.07 6.89 -11.14
CA VAL A 30 6.76 6.74 -9.86
C VAL A 30 8.10 7.47 -9.81
N GLN A 31 8.87 7.51 -10.90
CA GLN A 31 10.11 8.32 -10.96
C GLN A 31 9.83 9.81 -10.77
N ASN A 32 8.77 10.32 -11.40
CA ASN A 32 8.42 11.73 -11.29
C ASN A 32 7.86 12.06 -9.89
N ILE A 33 7.00 11.18 -9.36
CA ILE A 33 6.43 11.29 -8.02
C ILE A 33 7.53 11.35 -6.97
N CYS A 34 8.45 10.37 -6.98
CA CYS A 34 9.48 10.24 -5.96
C CYS A 34 10.72 11.12 -6.20
N GLY A 35 11.01 11.47 -7.46
CA GLY A 35 12.20 12.25 -7.82
C GLY A 35 11.95 13.76 -7.92
N GLN A 36 10.71 14.20 -8.11
CA GLN A 36 10.39 15.62 -8.29
C GLN A 36 9.25 16.10 -7.41
N ILE A 37 8.08 15.44 -7.44
CA ILE A 37 6.87 15.95 -6.76
C ILE A 37 7.06 15.97 -5.24
N ILE A 38 7.32 14.79 -4.64
CA ILE A 38 7.47 14.68 -3.19
C ILE A 38 8.66 15.51 -2.68
N PRO A 39 9.88 15.42 -3.25
CA PRO A 39 11.01 16.23 -2.79
C PRO A 39 10.77 17.75 -2.84
N ASN A 40 10.01 18.25 -3.83
CA ASN A 40 9.67 19.66 -3.89
C ASN A 40 8.64 20.07 -2.83
N LEU A 41 7.64 19.22 -2.56
CA LEU A 41 6.63 19.47 -1.53
C LEU A 41 7.23 19.46 -0.11
N LEU A 42 8.25 18.64 0.15
CA LEU A 42 8.94 18.61 1.45
C LEU A 42 9.61 19.94 1.83
N LYS A 43 9.81 20.87 0.88
CA LYS A 43 10.32 22.22 1.17
C LYS A 43 9.30 23.09 1.90
N THR A 44 8.01 22.80 1.74
CA THR A 44 6.90 23.65 2.20
C THR A 44 5.87 22.92 3.05
N HIS A 45 5.81 21.59 3.00
CA HIS A 45 4.79 20.76 3.65
C HIS A 45 5.41 19.53 4.32
N ARG A 46 4.71 19.01 5.32
CA ARG A 46 4.86 17.62 5.75
C ARG A 46 4.00 16.74 4.85
N VAL A 47 4.57 15.68 4.29
CA VAL A 47 3.86 14.86 3.30
C VAL A 47 3.54 13.49 3.90
N VAL A 48 2.29 13.05 3.76
CA VAL A 48 1.86 11.67 3.97
C VAL A 48 1.44 11.10 2.62
N VAL A 49 1.97 9.94 2.25
CA VAL A 49 1.68 9.31 0.96
C VAL A 49 0.76 8.11 1.18
N VAL A 50 -0.31 7.99 0.41
CA VAL A 50 -1.23 6.84 0.44
C VAL A 50 -1.28 6.22 -0.96
N CYS A 51 -0.98 4.92 -1.07
CA CYS A 51 -0.90 4.26 -2.38
C CYS A 51 -1.94 3.15 -2.54
N SER A 52 -2.55 3.10 -3.73
CA SER A 52 -3.22 1.90 -4.22
C SER A 52 -2.19 0.91 -4.80
N ALA A 53 -2.63 -0.34 -5.03
CA ALA A 53 -1.79 -1.36 -5.67
C ALA A 53 -1.35 -0.93 -7.07
N ARG A 54 -0.13 -1.34 -7.47
CA ARG A 54 0.47 -0.94 -8.75
C ARG A 54 -0.34 -1.44 -9.95
N SER A 55 -0.35 -0.64 -11.02
CA SER A 55 -0.90 -1.01 -12.32
C SER A 55 -0.01 -0.44 -13.42
N THR A 56 0.57 -1.29 -14.25
CA THR A 56 1.49 -0.91 -15.34
C THR A 56 0.83 0.06 -16.32
N ASP A 57 -0.04 -0.44 -17.21
CA ASP A 57 -0.57 0.38 -18.31
C ASP A 57 -2.07 0.62 -18.29
N VAL A 58 -2.81 -0.41 -17.90
CA VAL A 58 -4.27 -0.44 -17.93
C VAL A 58 -4.75 -1.06 -16.63
N LYS A 59 -5.76 -0.44 -15.99
CA LYS A 59 -6.33 -0.91 -14.71
C LYS A 59 -6.77 -2.39 -14.74
N ALA A 60 -7.18 -2.88 -15.91
CA ALA A 60 -7.55 -4.28 -16.13
C ALA A 60 -6.38 -5.27 -15.99
N LYS A 61 -5.14 -4.81 -16.16
CA LYS A 61 -3.90 -5.57 -15.93
C LYS A 61 -3.26 -5.26 -14.56
N GLY A 62 -3.89 -4.40 -13.75
CA GLY A 62 -3.36 -3.99 -12.45
C GLY A 62 -3.31 -5.12 -11.43
N THR A 63 -2.44 -4.98 -10.45
CA THR A 63 -2.18 -5.99 -9.41
C THR A 63 -3.45 -6.38 -8.65
N THR A 64 -4.31 -5.43 -8.26
CA THR A 64 -5.61 -5.75 -7.62
C THR A 64 -6.47 -6.66 -8.49
N THR A 65 -6.55 -6.41 -9.79
CA THR A 65 -7.36 -7.24 -10.71
C THR A 65 -6.79 -8.65 -10.80
N ARG A 66 -5.46 -8.79 -10.85
CA ARG A 66 -4.78 -10.11 -10.85
C ARG A 66 -4.99 -10.84 -9.52
N LEU A 67 -4.91 -10.15 -8.38
CA LEU A 67 -5.16 -10.72 -7.06
C LEU A 67 -6.60 -11.20 -6.88
N VAL A 68 -7.59 -10.45 -7.38
CA VAL A 68 -8.98 -10.91 -7.41
C VAL A 68 -9.11 -12.18 -8.25
N LYS A 69 -8.48 -12.23 -9.43
CA LYS A 69 -8.47 -13.45 -10.26
C LYS A 69 -7.80 -14.63 -9.55
N ALA A 70 -6.69 -14.39 -8.84
CA ALA A 70 -6.04 -15.43 -8.05
C ALA A 70 -6.95 -15.96 -6.94
N ALA A 71 -7.72 -15.09 -6.28
CA ALA A 71 -8.71 -15.49 -5.28
C ALA A 71 -9.87 -16.29 -5.90
N ASP A 72 -10.37 -15.87 -7.07
CA ASP A 72 -11.48 -16.57 -7.73
C ASP A 72 -11.02 -17.93 -8.32
N ALA A 73 -9.76 -18.01 -8.77
CA ALA A 73 -9.11 -19.22 -9.28
C ALA A 73 -8.98 -20.34 -8.24
N VAL A 74 -8.91 -20.00 -6.95
CA VAL A 74 -8.88 -20.98 -5.84
C VAL A 74 -10.11 -21.90 -5.85
N LEU A 75 -11.25 -21.41 -6.33
CA LEU A 75 -12.51 -22.16 -6.41
C LEU A 75 -12.78 -22.71 -7.83
N GLY A 76 -11.84 -22.54 -8.75
CA GLY A 76 -11.95 -22.98 -10.13
C GLY A 76 -11.52 -24.43 -10.36
N GLU A 77 -11.76 -24.94 -11.57
CA GLU A 77 -11.36 -26.30 -11.97
C GLU A 77 -9.86 -26.42 -12.24
N ASP A 78 -9.18 -25.32 -12.55
CA ASP A 78 -7.75 -25.27 -12.88
C ASP A 78 -6.90 -25.06 -11.61
N THR A 79 -6.66 -26.15 -10.89
CA THR A 79 -5.91 -26.15 -9.62
C THR A 79 -4.50 -25.58 -9.79
N GLY A 80 -4.06 -24.75 -8.86
CA GLY A 80 -2.73 -24.18 -8.84
C GLY A 80 -2.49 -22.98 -9.78
N CYS A 81 -3.44 -22.61 -10.66
CA CYS A 81 -3.25 -21.45 -11.56
C CYS A 81 -3.05 -20.12 -10.80
N HIS A 82 -3.60 -20.01 -9.59
CA HIS A 82 -3.40 -18.87 -8.69
C HIS A 82 -1.92 -18.67 -8.32
N GLN A 83 -1.10 -19.72 -8.31
CA GLN A 83 0.34 -19.65 -8.03
C GLN A 83 1.09 -18.92 -9.14
N GLN A 84 0.75 -19.20 -10.41
CA GLN A 84 1.34 -18.51 -11.56
C GLN A 84 0.94 -17.03 -11.57
N ILE A 85 -0.32 -16.72 -11.24
CA ILE A 85 -0.77 -15.32 -11.15
C ILE A 85 0.06 -14.53 -10.13
N VAL A 86 0.34 -15.11 -8.96
CA VAL A 86 1.18 -14.46 -7.94
C VAL A 86 2.63 -14.35 -8.40
N GLN A 87 3.15 -15.36 -9.11
CA GLN A 87 4.50 -15.29 -9.70
C GLN A 87 4.61 -14.15 -10.71
N ASP A 88 3.66 -14.02 -11.63
CA ASP A 88 3.69 -12.94 -12.60
C ASP A 88 3.59 -11.55 -11.93
N ILE A 89 2.80 -11.43 -10.85
CA ILE A 89 2.75 -10.19 -10.05
C ILE A 89 4.13 -9.89 -9.48
N LEU A 90 4.83 -10.89 -8.94
CA LEU A 90 6.18 -10.72 -8.39
C LEU A 90 7.15 -10.30 -9.48
N ASP A 91 7.16 -10.98 -10.62
CA ASP A 91 8.06 -10.71 -11.75
C ASP A 91 7.88 -9.28 -12.27
N ASP A 92 6.63 -8.84 -12.44
CA ASP A 92 6.33 -7.45 -12.79
C ASP A 92 6.94 -6.47 -11.77
N HIS A 93 6.86 -6.76 -10.46
CA HIS A 93 7.44 -5.89 -9.43
C HIS A 93 8.97 -5.92 -9.47
N LEU A 94 9.59 -7.08 -9.68
CA LEU A 94 11.04 -7.21 -9.77
C LEU A 94 11.61 -6.47 -10.98
N GLU A 95 10.96 -6.55 -12.14
CA GLU A 95 11.31 -5.76 -13.32
C GLU A 95 11.25 -4.27 -13.01
N ALA A 96 10.14 -3.81 -12.42
CA ALA A 96 9.97 -2.41 -12.05
C ALA A 96 11.01 -1.95 -11.01
N ILE A 97 11.49 -2.82 -10.12
CA ILE A 97 12.60 -2.52 -9.20
C ILE A 97 13.91 -2.30 -9.96
N GLN A 98 14.23 -3.16 -10.92
CA GLN A 98 15.46 -3.05 -11.71
C GLN A 98 15.48 -1.77 -12.56
N GLU A 99 14.34 -1.38 -13.12
CA GLU A 99 14.22 -0.19 -13.96
C GLU A 99 14.30 1.12 -13.16
N ASN A 100 13.83 1.14 -11.92
CA ASN A 100 13.50 2.38 -11.21
C ASN A 100 14.38 2.71 -10.00
N ILE A 101 15.19 1.76 -9.52
CA ILE A 101 16.03 1.93 -8.33
C ILE A 101 17.50 1.76 -8.74
N ALA A 102 18.33 2.78 -8.46
CA ALA A 102 19.74 2.75 -8.83
C ALA A 102 20.58 1.93 -7.84
N SER A 103 20.33 2.12 -6.54
CA SER A 103 21.06 1.45 -5.46
C SER A 103 20.88 -0.07 -5.51
N ALA A 104 21.99 -0.81 -5.65
CA ALA A 104 21.99 -2.27 -5.64
C ALA A 104 21.51 -2.84 -4.29
N GLU A 105 21.90 -2.21 -3.18
CA GLU A 105 21.50 -2.62 -1.82
C GLU A 105 19.99 -2.49 -1.61
N ILE A 106 19.39 -1.37 -2.04
CA ILE A 106 17.94 -1.15 -1.93
C ILE A 106 17.20 -2.15 -2.84
N ARG A 107 17.69 -2.39 -4.07
CA ARG A 107 17.11 -3.39 -4.98
C ARG A 107 17.10 -4.78 -4.36
N GLU A 108 18.23 -5.22 -3.80
CA GLU A 108 18.35 -6.55 -3.18
C GLU A 108 17.40 -6.67 -1.98
N SER A 109 17.48 -5.72 -1.03
CA SER A 109 16.63 -5.71 0.16
C SER A 109 15.13 -5.72 -0.19
N LEU A 110 14.70 -4.89 -1.15
CA LEU A 110 13.30 -4.82 -1.55
C LEU A 110 12.87 -6.10 -2.29
N SER A 111 13.70 -6.62 -3.19
CA SER A 111 13.40 -7.85 -3.93
C SER A 111 13.19 -9.03 -2.98
N THR A 112 14.04 -9.15 -1.95
CA THR A 112 13.87 -10.16 -0.89
C THR A 112 12.55 -9.98 -0.13
N SER A 113 12.22 -8.74 0.26
CA SER A 113 10.97 -8.45 0.96
C SER A 113 9.73 -8.82 0.12
N LEU A 114 9.67 -8.36 -1.13
CA LEU A 114 8.53 -8.64 -2.01
C LEU A 114 8.40 -10.13 -2.33
N THR A 115 9.52 -10.83 -2.49
CA THR A 115 9.54 -12.29 -2.67
C THR A 115 8.93 -12.99 -1.46
N ASP A 116 9.26 -12.58 -0.23
CA ASP A 116 8.68 -13.16 0.99
C ASP A 116 7.19 -12.81 1.17
N VAL A 117 6.76 -11.60 0.77
CA VAL A 117 5.34 -11.23 0.70
C VAL A 117 4.57 -12.14 -0.26
N CYS A 118 5.05 -12.29 -1.49
CA CYS A 118 4.41 -13.16 -2.48
C CYS A 118 4.44 -14.63 -2.06
N ARG A 119 5.54 -15.10 -1.45
CA ARG A 119 5.62 -16.46 -0.89
C ARG A 119 4.55 -16.71 0.17
N ARG A 120 4.33 -15.77 1.10
CA ARG A 120 3.26 -15.89 2.10
C ARG A 120 1.88 -15.89 1.46
N LEU A 121 1.65 -15.05 0.46
CA LEU A 121 0.38 -15.04 -0.28
C LEU A 121 0.13 -16.38 -1.00
N ARG A 122 1.15 -16.97 -1.60
CA ARG A 122 1.07 -18.29 -2.24
C ARG A 122 0.65 -19.38 -1.26
N VAL A 123 1.26 -19.41 -0.07
CA VAL A 123 0.89 -20.34 1.02
C VAL A 123 -0.54 -20.10 1.49
N PHE A 124 -0.96 -18.84 1.60
CA PHE A 124 -2.32 -18.49 1.99
C PHE A 124 -3.37 -18.97 0.97
N LEU A 125 -3.10 -18.79 -0.33
CA LEU A 125 -3.99 -19.24 -1.40
C LEU A 125 -4.03 -20.77 -1.51
N GLU A 126 -2.91 -21.45 -1.32
CA GLU A 126 -2.83 -22.92 -1.28
C GLU A 126 -3.68 -23.47 -0.13
N ALA A 127 -3.60 -22.86 1.06
CA ALA A 127 -4.45 -23.23 2.18
C ALA A 127 -5.95 -23.00 1.87
N ALA A 128 -6.28 -21.90 1.20
CA ALA A 128 -7.66 -21.63 0.77
C ALA A 128 -8.17 -22.63 -0.28
N GLU A 129 -7.31 -23.09 -1.19
CA GLU A 129 -7.61 -24.13 -2.18
C GLU A 129 -7.88 -25.48 -1.51
N VAL A 130 -7.06 -25.87 -0.52
CA VAL A 130 -7.28 -27.09 0.27
C VAL A 130 -8.61 -27.06 1.03
N ILE A 131 -8.98 -25.91 1.58
CA ILE A 131 -10.26 -25.72 2.27
C ILE A 131 -11.43 -25.64 1.27
N ASN A 132 -11.15 -25.32 0.01
CA ASN A 132 -12.13 -25.01 -1.04
C ASN A 132 -13.07 -23.87 -0.63
N GLU A 133 -12.52 -22.82 0.00
CA GLU A 133 -13.28 -21.66 0.44
C GLU A 133 -12.43 -20.38 0.39
N VAL A 134 -13.02 -19.30 -0.15
CA VAL A 134 -12.47 -17.95 -0.04
C VAL A 134 -13.50 -17.03 0.60
N SER A 135 -13.36 -16.80 1.90
CA SER A 135 -14.21 -15.86 2.62
C SER A 135 -14.03 -14.40 2.13
N PRO A 136 -15.01 -13.50 2.33
CA PRO A 136 -14.86 -12.08 2.07
C PRO A 136 -13.61 -11.46 2.71
N LYS A 137 -13.32 -11.85 3.95
CA LYS A 137 -12.13 -11.41 4.69
C LYS A 137 -10.84 -11.93 4.06
N SER A 138 -10.83 -13.18 3.58
CA SER A 138 -9.69 -13.73 2.85
C SER A 138 -9.42 -12.95 1.56
N LYS A 139 -10.48 -12.60 0.82
CA LYS A 139 -10.38 -11.80 -0.41
C LYS A 139 -9.82 -10.40 -0.14
N ASP A 140 -10.22 -9.76 0.97
CA ASP A 140 -9.65 -8.49 1.40
C ASP A 140 -8.14 -8.58 1.66
N ILE A 141 -7.69 -9.60 2.39
CA ILE A 141 -6.26 -9.83 2.69
C ILE A 141 -5.47 -10.06 1.40
N ILE A 142 -6.00 -10.89 0.49
CA ILE A 142 -5.38 -11.16 -0.81
C ILE A 142 -5.21 -9.86 -1.60
N VAL A 143 -6.26 -9.05 -1.71
CA VAL A 143 -6.19 -7.77 -2.44
C VAL A 143 -5.28 -6.74 -1.75
N GLY A 144 -5.32 -6.65 -0.42
CA GLY A 144 -4.47 -5.77 0.37
C GLY A 144 -2.97 -6.03 0.18
N THR A 145 -2.59 -7.26 -0.18
CA THR A 145 -1.21 -7.60 -0.52
C THR A 145 -0.68 -6.74 -1.67
N GLY A 146 -1.51 -6.39 -2.65
CA GLY A 146 -1.10 -5.54 -3.77
C GLY A 146 -0.66 -4.13 -3.35
N GLU A 147 -1.29 -3.58 -2.31
CA GLU A 147 -0.91 -2.26 -1.77
C GLU A 147 0.33 -2.35 -0.90
N LYS A 148 0.52 -3.44 -0.17
CA LYS A 148 1.79 -3.72 0.52
C LYS A 148 2.96 -3.70 -0.45
N LEU A 149 2.86 -4.46 -1.56
CA LEU A 149 3.90 -4.48 -2.60
C LEU A 149 4.16 -3.07 -3.16
N ALA A 150 3.11 -2.30 -3.44
CA ALA A 150 3.23 -0.95 -3.99
C ALA A 150 3.84 0.05 -3.00
N CYS A 151 3.46 0.01 -1.72
CA CYS A 151 3.96 0.96 -0.73
C CYS A 151 5.42 0.69 -0.36
N GLU A 152 5.82 -0.58 -0.24
CA GLU A 152 7.25 -0.94 -0.05
C GLU A 152 8.09 -0.45 -1.24
N TYR A 153 7.58 -0.63 -2.46
CA TYR A 153 8.22 -0.14 -3.68
C TYR A 153 8.38 1.39 -3.73
N VAL A 154 7.31 2.14 -3.44
CA VAL A 154 7.36 3.62 -3.42
C VAL A 154 8.30 4.13 -2.32
N ALA A 155 8.25 3.55 -1.11
CA ALA A 155 9.15 3.91 -0.02
C ALA A 155 10.62 3.68 -0.38
N ALA A 156 10.94 2.56 -1.03
CA ALA A 156 12.29 2.26 -1.48
C ALA A 156 12.80 3.23 -2.55
N ILE A 157 11.95 3.62 -3.52
CA ILE A 157 12.34 4.62 -4.52
C ILE A 157 12.61 5.97 -3.86
N LEU A 158 11.76 6.40 -2.91
CA LEU A 158 12.01 7.63 -2.15
C LEU A 158 13.36 7.58 -1.42
N GLN A 159 13.69 6.45 -0.78
CA GLN A 159 14.98 6.24 -0.13
C GLN A 159 16.15 6.28 -1.12
N ASP A 160 16.01 5.69 -2.31
CA ASP A 160 16.99 5.76 -3.41
C ASP A 160 17.21 7.20 -3.89
N LYS A 161 16.16 8.03 -3.88
CA LYS A 161 16.23 9.47 -4.18
C LYS A 161 16.67 10.34 -3.00
N GLY A 162 17.09 9.73 -1.88
CA GLY A 162 17.58 10.45 -0.71
C GLY A 162 16.49 11.08 0.15
N VAL A 163 15.24 10.64 0.05
CA VAL A 163 14.15 11.00 0.96
C VAL A 163 14.05 9.95 2.07
N ASP A 164 13.98 10.38 3.32
CA ASP A 164 13.72 9.49 4.44
C ASP A 164 12.25 9.09 4.45
N ALA A 165 11.93 7.93 3.86
CA ALA A 165 10.58 7.42 3.75
C ALA A 165 10.43 6.09 4.50
N LYS A 166 9.24 5.84 5.06
CA LYS A 166 8.91 4.63 5.80
C LYS A 166 7.63 4.00 5.25
N TYR A 167 7.68 2.71 4.99
CA TYR A 167 6.49 1.90 4.71
C TYR A 167 5.61 1.79 5.96
N VAL A 168 4.30 2.00 5.82
CA VAL A 168 3.31 1.92 6.89
C VAL A 168 2.14 1.02 6.46
N ASN A 169 1.92 -0.07 7.19
CA ASN A 169 0.86 -1.03 6.93
C ASN A 169 -0.36 -0.80 7.85
N LEU A 170 -1.54 -0.57 7.28
CA LEU A 170 -2.79 -0.42 8.02
C LEU A 170 -3.61 -1.72 8.15
N GLU A 171 -3.14 -2.85 7.63
CA GLU A 171 -3.80 -4.18 7.70
C GLU A 171 -4.21 -4.59 9.13
N LYS A 172 -3.57 -4.05 10.17
CA LYS A 172 -3.92 -4.34 11.57
C LYS A 172 -4.42 -3.12 12.33
N ALA A 173 -4.88 -2.08 11.63
CA ALA A 173 -5.32 -0.84 12.25
C ALA A 173 -6.60 -1.02 13.09
N ILE A 174 -7.50 -1.92 12.68
CA ILE A 174 -8.70 -2.27 13.45
C ILE A 174 -8.34 -3.38 14.45
N ASP A 175 -8.24 -3.01 15.73
CA ASP A 175 -7.87 -3.91 16.83
C ASP A 175 -9.00 -4.20 17.82
N ARG A 176 -10.21 -3.75 17.52
CA ARG A 176 -11.42 -3.97 18.32
C ARG A 176 -12.61 -4.38 17.45
N HIS A 177 -13.60 -4.99 18.07
CA HIS A 177 -14.81 -5.43 17.39
C HIS A 177 -15.75 -4.24 17.10
N PHE A 178 -16.28 -4.20 15.88
CA PHE A 178 -17.36 -3.31 15.47
C PHE A 178 -18.52 -4.12 14.87
N ASP A 179 -19.74 -3.64 15.04
CA ASP A 179 -20.93 -4.27 14.47
C ASP A 179 -20.96 -4.05 12.94
N PRO A 180 -20.99 -5.12 12.11
CA PRO A 180 -21.07 -5.00 10.66
C PRO A 180 -22.32 -4.27 10.15
N SER A 181 -23.40 -4.25 10.93
CA SER A 181 -24.65 -3.60 10.55
C SER A 181 -24.67 -2.09 10.78
N HIS A 182 -23.67 -1.55 11.50
CA HIS A 182 -23.63 -0.17 11.95
C HIS A 182 -22.23 0.45 11.83
N LEU A 183 -21.74 0.62 10.59
CA LEU A 183 -20.59 1.48 10.30
C LEU A 183 -21.04 2.95 10.32
N ASP A 184 -21.05 3.55 11.50
CA ASP A 184 -21.47 4.93 11.73
C ASP A 184 -20.28 5.90 11.94
N GLN A 185 -20.58 7.14 12.32
CA GLN A 185 -19.57 8.17 12.58
C GLN A 185 -18.54 7.72 13.63
N THR A 186 -18.94 6.94 14.64
CA THR A 186 -18.05 6.46 15.71
C THR A 186 -16.95 5.55 15.15
N PHE A 187 -17.28 4.74 14.14
CA PHE A 187 -16.31 3.90 13.44
C PHE A 187 -15.30 4.74 12.65
N TYR A 188 -15.78 5.74 11.90
CA TYR A 188 -14.91 6.60 11.09
C TYR A 188 -14.03 7.52 11.95
N ASP A 189 -14.56 8.06 13.06
CA ASP A 189 -13.78 8.84 14.03
C ASP A 189 -12.65 8.00 14.64
N TYR A 190 -12.95 6.74 14.97
CA TYR A 190 -11.93 5.80 15.42
C TYR A 190 -10.85 5.55 14.37
N LEU A 191 -11.23 5.24 13.13
CA LEU A 191 -10.26 5.00 12.07
C LEU A 191 -9.37 6.21 11.86
N SER A 192 -9.96 7.41 11.83
CA SER A 192 -9.22 8.66 11.66
C SER A 192 -8.18 8.86 12.76
N ALA A 193 -8.58 8.74 14.04
CA ALA A 193 -7.66 8.83 15.18
C ALA A 193 -6.58 7.73 15.17
N ARG A 194 -6.97 6.50 14.81
CA ARG A 194 -6.07 5.34 14.77
C ARG A 194 -5.04 5.47 13.67
N PHE A 195 -5.44 5.88 12.47
CA PHE A 195 -4.54 6.11 11.34
C PHE A 195 -3.57 7.24 11.64
N ALA A 196 -4.04 8.34 12.23
CA ALA A 196 -3.17 9.45 12.65
C ALA A 196 -2.08 8.99 13.63
N ALA A 197 -2.44 8.19 14.64
CA ALA A 197 -1.49 7.64 15.59
C ALA A 197 -0.44 6.72 14.93
N ILE A 198 -0.86 5.87 13.99
CA ILE A 198 0.05 4.99 13.24
C ILE A 198 1.00 5.81 12.35
N VAL A 199 0.48 6.83 11.66
CA VAL A 199 1.25 7.73 10.80
C VAL A 199 2.26 8.53 11.62
N ALA A 200 1.86 9.04 12.79
CA ALA A 200 2.72 9.81 13.69
C ALA A 200 3.96 9.02 14.19
N ALA A 201 3.86 7.69 14.27
CA ALA A 201 4.99 6.83 14.63
C ALA A 201 6.15 6.87 13.61
N SER A 202 5.92 7.43 12.42
CA SER A 202 6.99 7.65 11.42
C SER A 202 7.91 8.83 11.75
N GLY A 203 7.52 9.69 12.71
CA GLY A 203 8.28 10.88 13.11
C GLY A 203 8.42 11.89 11.98
N ASP A 204 9.67 12.25 11.67
CA ASP A 204 10.00 13.16 10.57
C ASP A 204 10.19 12.45 9.22
N SER A 205 10.10 11.12 9.17
CA SER A 205 10.13 10.40 7.89
C SER A 205 8.82 10.59 7.12
N VAL A 206 8.85 10.50 5.80
CA VAL A 206 7.66 10.47 4.93
C VAL A 206 6.97 9.10 5.06
N PRO A 207 5.77 8.99 5.65
CA PRO A 207 5.04 7.74 5.72
C PRO A 207 4.40 7.42 4.36
N VAL A 208 4.63 6.20 3.87
CA VAL A 208 4.02 5.63 2.67
C VAL A 208 3.06 4.53 3.12
N VAL A 209 1.78 4.87 3.13
CA VAL A 209 0.71 4.17 3.83
C VAL A 209 -0.13 3.35 2.86
N THR A 210 -0.46 2.10 3.25
CA THR A 210 -1.39 1.27 2.48
C THR A 210 -2.79 1.86 2.46
N GLY A 211 -3.48 1.77 1.31
CA GLY A 211 -4.91 2.07 1.24
C GLY A 211 -5.77 1.10 2.05
N TYR A 212 -5.37 -0.16 2.12
CA TYR A 212 -6.06 -1.24 2.78
C TYR A 212 -5.79 -1.13 4.26
N PHE A 213 -6.88 -1.13 5.02
CA PHE A 213 -6.87 -1.19 6.46
C PHE A 213 -7.76 -2.35 6.89
N GLY A 214 -7.31 -3.07 7.93
CA GLY A 214 -7.62 -4.45 8.29
C GLY A 214 -9.00 -5.07 8.06
N PRO A 215 -9.44 -6.02 8.91
CA PRO A 215 -10.71 -6.70 8.69
C PRO A 215 -11.85 -5.73 9.02
N CYS A 216 -12.20 -4.89 8.04
CA CYS A 216 -13.36 -4.02 8.09
C CYS A 216 -14.61 -4.90 8.32
N PRO A 217 -15.49 -4.56 9.25
CA PRO A 217 -16.76 -5.27 9.43
C PRO A 217 -17.50 -5.34 8.10
N GLY A 218 -17.95 -6.55 7.72
CA GLY A 218 -18.61 -6.77 6.44
C GLY A 218 -17.69 -6.74 5.21
N SER A 219 -16.37 -6.81 5.39
CA SER A 219 -15.33 -6.71 4.34
C SER A 219 -15.18 -5.33 3.72
N ILE A 220 -13.94 -4.90 3.50
CA ILE A 220 -13.64 -3.60 2.88
C ILE A 220 -14.14 -3.57 1.43
N LEU A 221 -14.02 -4.68 0.71
CA LEU A 221 -14.43 -4.78 -0.70
C LEU A 221 -15.95 -4.78 -0.87
N TYR A 222 -16.71 -5.30 0.10
CA TYR A 222 -18.18 -5.30 0.04
C TYR A 222 -18.80 -4.07 0.70
N SER A 223 -18.33 -3.70 1.90
CA SER A 223 -18.94 -2.61 2.69
C SER A 223 -18.51 -1.23 2.24
N ILE A 224 -17.29 -1.09 1.69
CA ILE A 224 -16.76 0.20 1.20
C ILE A 224 -16.69 0.19 -0.33
N GLY A 225 -16.24 -0.92 -0.92
CA GLY A 225 -16.17 -1.06 -2.36
C GLY A 225 -14.91 -0.47 -2.99
N ARG A 226 -14.96 -0.27 -4.30
CA ARG A 226 -13.86 0.32 -5.05
C ARG A 226 -13.69 1.78 -4.65
N GLY A 227 -12.44 2.19 -4.36
CA GLY A 227 -12.14 3.54 -3.87
C GLY A 227 -11.87 3.60 -2.37
N TYR A 228 -11.80 2.45 -1.67
CA TYR A 228 -11.43 2.44 -0.25
C TYR A 228 -10.08 3.13 0.03
N THR A 229 -9.12 3.14 -0.90
CA THR A 229 -7.88 3.93 -0.75
C THR A 229 -8.16 5.43 -0.61
N ASP A 230 -9.16 5.97 -1.33
CA ASP A 230 -9.53 7.39 -1.24
C ASP A 230 -10.16 7.69 0.12
N LEU A 231 -11.02 6.79 0.62
CA LEU A 231 -11.54 6.87 1.98
C LEU A 231 -10.41 6.84 3.02
N THR A 232 -9.45 5.94 2.88
CA THR A 232 -8.29 5.85 3.78
C THR A 232 -7.49 7.14 3.79
N ALA A 233 -7.24 7.73 2.62
CA ALA A 233 -6.54 8.99 2.50
C ALA A 233 -7.32 10.15 3.14
N ALA A 234 -8.65 10.19 2.98
CA ALA A 234 -9.51 11.15 3.64
C ALA A 234 -9.50 11.00 5.18
N LEU A 235 -9.59 9.77 5.69
CA LEU A 235 -9.55 9.50 7.13
C LEU A 235 -8.19 9.86 7.74
N ILE A 236 -7.10 9.59 7.03
CA ILE A 236 -5.76 10.05 7.40
C ILE A 236 -5.72 11.58 7.43
N ALA A 237 -6.18 12.25 6.37
CA ALA A 237 -6.16 13.71 6.26
C ALA A 237 -6.92 14.38 7.42
N VAL A 238 -8.12 13.89 7.74
CA VAL A 238 -8.88 14.35 8.90
C VAL A 238 -8.10 14.11 10.20
N GLY A 239 -7.55 12.91 10.37
CA GLY A 239 -6.95 12.49 11.64
C GLY A 239 -5.65 13.21 11.97
N VAL A 240 -4.86 13.53 10.94
CA VAL A 240 -3.61 14.29 11.09
C VAL A 240 -3.82 15.80 11.04
N GLY A 241 -5.06 16.27 10.82
CA GLY A 241 -5.35 17.70 10.63
C GLY A 241 -4.67 18.28 9.40
N ALA A 242 -4.69 17.55 8.28
CA ALA A 242 -4.08 17.98 7.04
C ALA A 242 -4.74 19.26 6.50
N GLN A 243 -3.91 20.13 5.91
CA GLN A 243 -4.40 21.32 5.21
C GLN A 243 -5.19 20.92 3.97
N GLU A 244 -4.75 19.86 3.29
CA GLU A 244 -5.32 19.41 2.02
C GLU A 244 -5.07 17.91 1.80
N LEU A 245 -5.98 17.28 1.05
CA LEU A 245 -5.85 15.96 0.46
C LEU A 245 -5.83 16.12 -1.07
N GLN A 246 -4.83 15.54 -1.73
CA GLN A 246 -4.65 15.54 -3.20
C GLN A 246 -4.58 14.12 -3.76
#